data_AF-A0A1V5TD08-F1
#
_entry.id   AF-A0A1V5TD08-F1
#
_cell.length_a   1.000
_cell.length_b   1.000
_cell.length_c   1.000
_cell.angle_alpha   90.00
_cell.angle_beta   90.00
_cell.angle_gamma   90.00
#
_symmetry.space_group_name_H-M   'P 1'
#
loop_
_entity.id
_entity.type
_entity.pdbx_description
1 polymer ?
#
loop_
_entity_poly.entity_id
_entity_poly.type
_entity_poly.pdbx_seq_one_letter_code
_entity_poly.pdbx_strand_id
1 'polypeptide(L)'
;MTRKFICIIVIFLTLATFIAFGRTLGNDFINLDDDLYITENNHIQSGINPENIKWAFTAVVAGNWHPLTLLSHTMAWRFFGPNAFGHHLINLLLLN
;
A
#
# COMPACT_ATOMS: atom_id res chain seq x y z
N MET A 1 -36.76 -3.46 3.83
CA MET A 1 -36.38 -3.39 2.39
C MET A 1 -35.07 -2.60 2.23
N THR A 2 -34.00 -2.96 2.96
CA THR A 2 -32.84 -2.05 3.16
C THR A 2 -31.48 -2.74 3.05
N ARG A 3 -31.28 -3.93 3.66
CA ARG A 3 -29.97 -4.62 3.63
C ARG A 3 -29.54 -5.08 2.23
N LYS A 4 -30.47 -5.62 1.43
CA LYS A 4 -30.17 -6.10 0.07
C LYS A 4 -29.68 -4.97 -0.85
N PHE A 5 -30.33 -3.81 -0.81
CA PHE A 5 -29.91 -2.64 -1.57
C PHE A 5 -28.54 -2.13 -1.13
N ILE A 6 -28.26 -2.10 0.17
CA ILE A 6 -26.94 -1.74 0.69
C ILE A 6 -25.88 -2.71 0.15
N CYS A 7 -26.12 -4.02 0.19
CA CYS A 7 -25.17 -5.00 -0.36
C CYS A 7 -24.93 -4.79 -1.85
N ILE A 8 -25.98 -4.51 -2.64
CA ILE A 8 -25.84 -4.24 -4.08
C ILE A 8 -25.00 -2.98 -4.31
N ILE A 9 -25.25 -1.91 -3.56
CA ILE A 9 -24.49 -0.66 -3.66
C ILE A 9 -23.01 -0.90 -3.30
N VAL A 10 -22.73 -1.61 -2.21
CA VAL A 10 -21.36 -1.92 -1.80
C VAL A 10 -20.64 -2.73 -2.88
N ILE A 11 -21.27 -3.80 -3.39
CA ILE A 11 -20.68 -4.63 -4.46
C ILE A 11 -20.43 -3.80 -5.72
N PHE A 12 -21.40 -2.97 -6.12
CA PHE A 12 -21.27 -2.12 -7.29
C PHE A 12 -20.10 -1.14 -7.13
N LEU A 13 -20.00 -0.46 -5.98
CA LEU A 13 -18.91 0.49 -5.72
C LEU A 13 -17.55 -0.21 -5.67
N THR A 14 -17.45 -1.37 -5.03
CA THR A 14 -16.21 -2.16 -5.02
C THR A 14 -15.80 -2.52 -6.46
N LEU A 15 -16.71 -3.08 -7.26
CA LEU A 15 -16.41 -3.44 -8.65
C LEU A 15 -16.03 -2.23 -9.50
N ALA A 16 -16.73 -1.11 -9.33
CA ALA A 16 -16.41 0.13 -10.03
C ALA A 16 -14.99 0.62 -9.70
N THR A 17 -14.57 0.58 -8.44
CA THR A 17 -13.20 0.90 -8.01
C THR A 17 -12.18 -0.03 -8.68
N PHE A 18 -12.40 -1.35 -8.65
CA PHE A 18 -11.49 -2.31 -9.29
C PHE A 18 -11.40 -2.12 -10.82
N ILE A 19 -12.50 -1.77 -11.49
CA ILE A 19 -12.49 -1.51 -12.94
C ILE A 19 -11.74 -0.21 -13.25
N ALA A 20 -11.98 0.85 -12.47
CA ALA A 20 -11.35 2.15 -12.69
C ALA A 20 -9.84 2.13 -12.42
N PHE A 21 -9.41 1.45 -11.36
CA PHE A 21 -8.02 1.47 -10.91
C PHE A 21 -7.25 0.18 -11.20
N GLY A 22 -7.87 -0.91 -11.64
CA GLY A 22 -7.20 -2.20 -11.82
C GLY A 22 -6.05 -2.19 -12.84
N ARG A 23 -6.02 -1.21 -13.76
CA ARG A 23 -4.90 -1.04 -14.69
C ARG A 23 -3.60 -0.61 -14.00
N THR A 24 -3.66 -0.03 -12.80
CA THR A 24 -2.45 0.38 -12.05
C THR A 24 -1.62 -0.81 -11.61
N LEU A 25 -2.21 -2.00 -11.51
CA LEU A 25 -1.49 -3.23 -11.15
C LEU A 25 -0.39 -3.59 -12.17
N GLY A 26 -0.52 -3.15 -13.42
CA GLY A 26 0.48 -3.38 -14.47
C GLY A 26 1.50 -2.25 -14.61
N ASN A 27 1.47 -1.23 -13.75
CA ASN A 27 2.44 -0.16 -13.75
C ASN A 27 3.69 -0.55 -12.94
N ASP A 28 4.81 0.04 -13.30
CA ASP A 28 6.06 -0.03 -12.53
C ASP A 28 6.14 1.13 -11.51
N PHE A 29 7.13 1.05 -10.62
CA PHE A 29 7.49 2.16 -9.74
C PHE A 29 7.91 3.39 -10.53
N ILE A 30 7.67 4.57 -9.96
CA ILE A 30 8.01 5.86 -10.54
C ILE A 30 8.92 6.67 -9.61
N ASN A 31 9.80 7.47 -10.22
CA ASN A 31 10.71 8.35 -9.49
C ASN A 31 9.99 9.65 -9.04
N LEU A 32 9.08 9.49 -8.09
CA LEU A 32 8.44 10.59 -7.37
C LEU A 32 8.66 10.43 -5.87
N ASP A 33 8.14 9.34 -5.31
CA ASP A 33 8.24 9.01 -3.89
C ASP A 33 8.44 7.50 -3.63
N ASP A 34 8.30 6.64 -4.64
CA ASP A 34 8.55 5.19 -4.51
C ASP A 34 9.98 4.90 -4.04
N ASP A 35 10.97 5.68 -4.49
CA ASP A 35 12.36 5.55 -4.03
C ASP A 35 12.48 5.82 -2.53
N LEU A 36 11.77 6.82 -2.02
CA LEU A 36 11.81 7.21 -0.60
C LEU A 36 11.06 6.21 0.29
N TYR A 37 9.96 5.64 -0.20
CA TYR A 37 9.10 4.76 0.58
C TYR A 37 9.34 3.26 0.37
N ILE A 38 9.96 2.85 -0.73
CA ILE A 38 9.96 1.45 -1.16
C ILE A 38 11.34 1.04 -1.67
N THR A 39 11.75 1.55 -2.84
CA THR A 39 12.87 0.99 -3.63
C THR A 39 14.25 1.36 -3.10
N GLU A 40 14.39 2.43 -2.31
CA GLU A 40 15.67 2.80 -1.65
C GLU A 40 15.56 2.85 -0.11
N ASN A 41 14.44 2.41 0.46
CA ASN A 41 14.21 2.46 1.90
C ASN A 41 14.64 1.17 2.61
N ASN A 42 15.87 1.16 3.14
CA ASN A 42 16.44 0.00 3.83
C ASN A 42 15.61 -0.53 5.01
N HIS A 43 14.84 0.33 5.70
CA HIS A 43 13.95 -0.13 6.78
C HIS A 43 12.77 -0.92 6.23
N ILE A 44 12.19 -0.48 5.12
CA ILE A 44 11.11 -1.22 4.45
C ILE A 44 11.64 -2.54 3.89
N GLN A 45 12.83 -2.51 3.27
CA GLN A 45 13.43 -3.69 2.65
C GLN A 45 13.84 -4.79 3.64
N SER A 46 14.20 -4.40 4.86
CA SER A 46 14.56 -5.33 5.95
C SER A 46 13.36 -5.98 6.62
N GLY A 47 12.12 -5.65 6.20
CA GLY A 47 10.91 -6.34 6.60
C GLY A 47 10.48 -6.08 8.06
N ILE A 48 9.55 -6.90 8.56
CA ILE A 48 8.97 -6.69 9.91
C ILE A 48 9.93 -7.23 10.97
N ASN A 49 10.53 -6.33 11.74
CA ASN A 49 11.32 -6.62 12.93
C ASN A 49 11.11 -5.52 14.00
N PRO A 50 11.48 -5.75 15.28
CA PRO A 50 11.22 -4.79 16.35
C PRO A 50 11.84 -3.41 16.13
N GLU A 51 13.03 -3.34 15.50
CA GLU A 51 13.71 -2.08 15.19
C GLU A 51 12.92 -1.28 14.15
N ASN A 52 12.50 -1.92 13.06
CA ASN A 52 11.72 -1.29 12.00
C ASN A 52 10.33 -0.87 12.47
N ILE A 53 9.69 -1.63 13.36
CA ILE A 53 8.42 -1.22 13.96
C ILE A 53 8.64 0.06 14.76
N LYS A 54 9.66 0.12 15.63
CA LYS A 54 9.97 1.34 16.38
C LYS A 54 10.30 2.52 15.45
N TRP A 55 11.09 2.27 14.41
CA TRP A 55 11.40 3.25 13.38
C TRP A 55 10.13 3.81 12.73
N ALA A 56 9.21 2.95 12.29
CA ALA A 56 7.97 3.38 11.64
C ALA A 56 7.15 4.37 12.50
N PHE A 57 7.13 4.18 13.83
CA PHE A 57 6.43 5.08 14.77
C PHE A 57 7.15 6.40 15.07
N THR A 58 8.39 6.57 14.63
CA THR A 58 9.21 7.76 14.93
C THR A 58 9.72 8.47 13.67
N ALA A 59 9.70 7.80 12.52
CA ALA A 59 10.24 8.30 11.27
C ALA A 59 9.34 9.35 10.62
N VAL A 60 9.98 10.35 10.04
CA VAL A 60 9.37 11.28 9.08
C VAL A 60 10.00 10.96 7.72
N VAL A 61 9.21 10.42 6.80
CA VAL A 61 9.67 10.01 5.47
C VAL A 61 8.96 10.86 4.43
N ALA A 62 9.71 11.39 3.46
CA ALA A 62 9.26 12.40 2.50
C ALA A 62 8.49 13.58 3.15
N GLY A 63 8.93 14.02 4.34
CA GLY A 63 8.34 15.14 5.07
C GLY A 63 7.05 14.80 5.85
N ASN A 64 6.61 13.55 5.88
CA ASN A 64 5.36 13.15 6.52
C ASN A 64 5.58 12.08 7.61
N TRP A 65 4.78 12.13 8.68
CA TRP A 65 4.72 11.09 9.72
C TRP A 65 3.46 10.23 9.52
N HIS A 66 3.65 8.96 9.13
CA HIS A 66 2.56 8.02 8.83
C HIS A 66 2.95 6.57 9.14
N PRO A 67 3.02 6.19 10.43
CA PRO A 67 3.52 4.88 10.84
C PRO A 67 2.80 3.69 10.20
N LEU A 68 1.47 3.78 10.03
CA LEU A 68 0.69 2.69 9.45
C LEU A 68 1.00 2.47 7.97
N THR A 69 1.27 3.55 7.22
CA THR A 69 1.66 3.48 5.82
C THR A 69 3.05 2.84 5.69
N LEU A 70 4.02 3.24 6.52
CA LEU A 70 5.35 2.60 6.56
C LEU A 70 5.27 1.10 6.89
N LEU A 71 4.46 0.71 7.88
CA LEU A 71 4.25 -0.70 8.21
C LEU A 71 3.58 -1.49 7.09
N SER A 72 2.65 -0.86 6.36
CA SER A 72 2.00 -1.48 5.21
C SER A 72 2.98 -1.70 4.05
N HIS A 73 3.81 -0.70 3.71
CA HIS A 73 4.89 -0.89 2.72
C HIS A 73 5.88 -1.97 3.15
N THR A 74 6.23 -2.03 4.44
CA THR A 74 7.09 -3.09 4.99
C THR A 74 6.47 -4.47 4.79
N MET A 75 5.16 -4.59 5.02
CA MET A 75 4.42 -5.84 4.82
C MET A 75 4.31 -6.21 3.34
N ALA A 76 4.01 -5.24 2.46
CA ALA A 76 3.98 -5.43 1.02
C ALA A 76 5.35 -5.90 0.51
N TRP A 77 6.44 -5.27 0.94
CA TRP A 77 7.79 -5.68 0.61
C TRP A 77 8.10 -7.10 1.08
N ARG A 78 7.64 -7.50 2.28
CA ARG A 78 7.84 -8.87 2.78
C ARG A 78 7.20 -9.93 1.88
N PHE A 79 6.06 -9.65 1.28
CA PHE A 79 5.34 -10.62 0.44
C PHE A 79 5.73 -10.56 -1.04
N PHE A 80 6.02 -9.36 -1.55
CA PHE A 80 6.19 -9.10 -2.98
C PHE A 80 7.58 -8.60 -3.36
N GLY A 81 8.40 -8.21 -2.39
CA GLY A 81 9.75 -7.68 -2.59
C GLY A 81 9.73 -6.49 -3.56
N PRO A 82 10.63 -6.47 -4.57
CA PRO A 82 10.72 -5.38 -5.54
C PRO A 82 9.66 -5.45 -6.66
N ASN A 83 8.60 -6.26 -6.53
CA ASN A 83 7.57 -6.36 -7.55
C ASN A 83 6.45 -5.32 -7.35
N ALA A 84 6.43 -4.27 -8.19
CA ALA A 84 5.46 -3.16 -8.13
C ALA A 84 4.00 -3.63 -8.12
N PHE A 85 3.67 -4.72 -8.82
CA PHE A 85 2.32 -5.31 -8.85
C PHE A 85 1.75 -5.51 -7.44
N GLY A 86 2.57 -6.07 -6.53
CA GLY A 86 2.15 -6.40 -5.19
C GLY A 86 1.86 -5.17 -4.33
N HIS A 87 2.70 -4.13 -4.47
CA HIS A 87 2.50 -2.85 -3.77
C HIS A 87 1.24 -2.15 -4.27
N HIS A 88 1.01 -2.10 -5.59
CA HIS A 88 -0.21 -1.56 -6.16
C HIS A 88 -1.47 -2.35 -5.78
N LEU A 89 -1.36 -3.68 -5.65
CA LEU A 89 -2.47 -4.52 -5.19
C LEU A 89 -2.86 -4.19 -3.75
N ILE A 90 -1.88 -4.01 -2.86
CA ILE A 90 -2.14 -3.62 -1.47
C ILE A 90 -2.76 -2.22 -1.41
N ASN A 91 -2.28 -1.25 -2.20
CA ASN A 91 -2.88 0.08 -2.26
C ASN A 91 -4.32 0.03 -2.78
N LEU A 92 -4.63 -0.81 -3.77
CA LEU A 92 -5.99 -0.97 -4.29
C LEU A 92 -6.95 -1.63 -3.28
N LEU A 93 -6.45 -2.53 -2.43
CA LEU A 93 -7.24 -3.24 -1.41
C LEU A 93 -7.45 -2.43 -0.13
N LEU A 94 -6.41 -1.75 0.34
CA LEU A 94 -6.37 -1.09 1.65
C LEU A 94 -6.40 0.43 1.57
N LEU A 95 -6.38 1.03 0.37
CA LEU A 95 -6.41 2.47 0.13
C LEU A 95 -5.29 3.21 0.88
N ASN A 96 -4.04 2.79 0.67
CA ASN A 96 -2.85 3.52 1.12
C ASN A 96 -2.34 4.47 0.02
#